data_AF-A0A1F5IAM2-F1
#
_entry.id   AF-A0A1F5IAM2-F1
#
_cell.length_a   1.000
_cell.length_b   1.000
_cell.length_c   1.000
_cell.angle_alpha   90.00
_cell.angle_beta   90.00
_cell.angle_gamma   90.00
#
_symmetry.space_group_name_H-M   'P 1'
#
loop_
_entity.id
_entity.type
_entity.pdbx_description
1 polymer ?
#
loop_
_entity_poly.entity_id
_entity_poly.type
_entity_poly.pdbx_seq_one_letter_code
_entity_poly.pdbx_strand_id
1 'polypeptide(L)'
;MFRTIEIERHDKLLTLYTNHINQEWKKFLTVARKLDLNAKNFALVQKVYNFVISLHYGSRDIDRYYVSHPIRVARFLAHWLSEHSSTAGGKSVDTLITALLHSVIEKKILAPEKLKSQYGTWISNAVIIITIDREALTTPYGKRAYYGRLARAPQAVQALKIFDKVDNLFVLCINPSATIREEYLREVEKYLVPLAKKITPRHVVYIQKLIEDNRKLGFYLPTDISIMQNFSV
;
A
#
# COMPACT_ATOMS: atom_id res chain seq x y z
N MET A 1 8.89 6.82 9.32
CA MET A 1 8.22 8.11 8.99
C MET A 1 8.53 8.46 7.54
N PHE A 2 7.64 9.15 6.83
CA PHE A 2 7.90 9.60 5.45
C PHE A 2 8.98 10.69 5.45
N ARG A 3 9.86 10.69 4.43
CA ARG A 3 10.74 11.82 4.10
C ARG A 3 9.94 12.89 3.34
N THR A 4 10.61 13.83 2.67
CA THR A 4 9.93 14.80 1.82
C THR A 4 9.19 14.11 0.66
N ILE A 5 8.17 14.77 0.10
CA ILE A 5 7.34 14.20 -0.97
C ILE A 5 8.19 13.90 -2.21
N GLU A 6 9.13 14.79 -2.52
CA GLU A 6 10.06 14.69 -3.65
C GLU A 6 10.93 13.45 -3.51
N ILE A 7 11.54 13.24 -2.33
CA ILE A 7 12.41 12.09 -2.07
C ILE A 7 11.60 10.78 -2.09
N GLU A 8 10.43 10.75 -1.45
CA GLU A 8 9.58 9.54 -1.44
C GLU A 8 9.07 9.20 -2.84
N ARG A 9 8.66 10.19 -3.64
CA ARG A 9 8.27 9.98 -5.04
C ARG A 9 9.45 9.49 -5.86
N HIS A 10 10.60 10.15 -5.76
CA HIS A 10 11.80 9.80 -6.49
C HIS A 10 12.19 8.34 -6.26
N ASP A 11 12.35 7.92 -5.00
CA ASP A 11 12.74 6.55 -4.66
C ASP A 11 11.73 5.51 -5.20
N LYS A 12 10.44 5.84 -5.19
CA LYS A 12 9.38 4.95 -5.66
C LYS A 12 9.35 4.84 -7.17
N LEU A 13 9.51 5.95 -7.88
CA LEU A 13 9.69 5.97 -9.33
C LEU A 13 10.98 5.25 -9.73
N LEU A 14 12.09 5.44 -9.01
CA LEU A 14 13.33 4.71 -9.27
C LEU A 14 13.13 3.21 -9.09
N THR A 15 12.55 2.77 -7.96
CA THR A 15 12.26 1.34 -7.70
C THR A 15 11.37 0.73 -8.77
N LEU A 16 10.43 1.52 -9.30
CA LEU A 16 9.56 1.19 -10.42
C LEU A 16 10.36 0.80 -11.68
N TYR A 17 11.41 1.54 -12.00
CA TYR A 17 12.23 1.32 -13.20
C TYR A 17 13.39 0.34 -12.99
N THR A 18 14.01 0.34 -11.80
CA THR A 18 15.24 -0.44 -11.54
C THR A 18 14.99 -1.77 -10.85
N ASN A 19 13.76 -2.04 -10.40
CA ASN A 19 13.38 -3.28 -9.72
C ASN A 19 14.20 -3.58 -8.45
N HIS A 20 14.53 -2.55 -7.65
CA HIS A 20 15.29 -2.67 -6.40
C HIS A 20 14.48 -3.30 -5.22
N ILE A 21 13.82 -4.43 -5.44
CA ILE A 21 12.98 -5.12 -4.44
C ILE A 21 13.75 -5.43 -3.14
N ASN A 22 15.00 -5.87 -3.27
CA ASN A 22 15.86 -6.19 -2.12
C ASN A 22 16.09 -4.99 -1.18
N GLN A 23 16.11 -3.77 -1.72
CA GLN A 23 16.26 -2.56 -0.92
C GLN A 23 15.01 -2.27 -0.11
N GLU A 24 13.81 -2.42 -0.70
CA GLU A 24 12.55 -2.26 0.03
C GLU A 24 12.38 -3.32 1.13
N TRP A 25 12.82 -4.56 0.87
CA TRP A 25 12.83 -5.59 1.90
C TRP A 25 13.78 -5.26 3.06
N LYS A 26 15.01 -4.79 2.78
CA LYS A 26 15.95 -4.33 3.83
C LYS A 26 15.35 -3.21 4.69
N LYS A 27 14.69 -2.23 4.05
CA LYS A 27 13.98 -1.15 4.76
C LYS A 27 12.85 -1.71 5.62
N PHE A 28 12.07 -2.67 5.11
CA PHE A 28 11.02 -3.35 5.87
C PHE A 28 11.58 -4.07 7.10
N LEU A 29 12.63 -4.87 6.95
CA LEU A 29 13.26 -5.64 8.04
C LEU A 29 13.72 -4.74 9.19
N THR A 30 14.26 -3.56 8.87
CA THR A 30 14.71 -2.58 9.86
C THR A 30 13.57 -2.13 10.78
N VAL A 31 12.36 -1.98 10.23
CA VAL A 31 11.17 -1.57 10.98
C VAL A 31 10.52 -2.77 11.67
N ALA A 32 10.45 -3.91 10.99
CA ALA A 32 9.84 -5.13 11.52
C ALA A 32 10.55 -5.64 12.80
N ARG A 33 11.86 -5.37 12.96
CA ARG A 33 12.61 -5.66 14.20
C ARG A 33 12.12 -4.88 15.42
N LYS A 34 11.42 -3.76 15.22
CA LYS A 34 10.80 -2.98 16.31
C LYS A 34 9.47 -3.59 16.75
N LEU A 35 8.95 -4.56 16.00
CA LEU A 35 7.79 -5.34 16.39
C LEU A 35 8.29 -6.55 17.17
N ASP A 36 7.59 -6.87 18.26
CA ASP A 36 7.86 -8.07 19.06
C ASP A 36 7.34 -9.33 18.34
N LEU A 37 8.03 -9.69 17.24
CA LEU A 37 7.74 -10.88 16.45
C LEU A 37 8.72 -11.99 16.84
N ASN A 38 8.20 -13.07 17.43
CA ASN A 38 9.00 -14.28 17.64
C ASN A 38 9.50 -14.88 16.32
N ALA A 39 10.51 -15.74 16.39
CA ALA A 39 11.17 -16.34 15.23
C ALA A 39 10.19 -17.07 14.28
N LYS A 40 9.18 -17.76 14.83
CA LYS A 40 8.15 -18.47 14.05
C LYS A 40 7.30 -17.50 13.24
N ASN A 41 6.85 -16.41 13.85
CA ASN A 41 6.04 -15.38 13.18
C ASN A 41 6.86 -14.65 12.11
N PHE A 42 8.11 -14.33 12.41
CA PHE A 42 9.00 -13.71 11.43
C PHE A 42 9.25 -14.62 10.21
N ALA A 43 9.50 -15.91 10.44
CA ALA A 43 9.66 -16.89 9.36
C ALA A 43 8.39 -16.99 8.48
N LEU A 44 7.20 -16.86 9.07
CA LEU A 44 5.95 -16.84 8.31
C LEU A 44 5.84 -15.60 7.42
N VAL A 45 6.17 -14.41 7.92
CA VAL A 45 6.20 -13.17 7.12
C VAL A 45 7.21 -13.31 5.97
N GLN A 46 8.39 -13.87 6.24
CA GLN A 46 9.41 -14.10 5.21
C GLN A 46 8.95 -15.11 4.14
N LYS A 47 8.24 -16.18 4.53
CA LYS A 47 7.64 -17.13 3.59
C LYS A 47 6.63 -16.44 2.67
N VAL A 48 5.80 -15.55 3.19
CA VAL A 48 4.83 -14.77 2.41
C VAL A 48 5.53 -13.78 1.49
N TYR A 49 6.59 -13.11 1.98
CA TYR A 49 7.44 -12.27 1.13
C TYR A 49 8.01 -13.05 -0.06
N ASN A 50 8.57 -14.24 0.18
CA ASN A 50 9.10 -15.12 -0.89
C ASN A 50 8.02 -15.49 -1.91
N PHE A 51 6.78 -15.75 -1.45
CA PHE A 51 5.65 -15.96 -2.35
C PHE A 51 5.36 -14.70 -3.17
N VAL A 52 5.25 -13.52 -2.55
CA VAL A 52 4.96 -12.25 -3.23
C VAL A 52 6.00 -11.90 -4.29
N ILE A 53 7.29 -12.13 -4.03
CA ILE A 53 8.34 -11.88 -5.03
C ILE A 53 8.38 -12.90 -6.16
N SER A 54 7.80 -14.09 -5.96
CA SER A 54 7.61 -15.07 -7.04
C SER A 54 6.40 -14.77 -7.93
N LEU A 55 5.54 -13.81 -7.55
CA LEU A 55 4.38 -13.45 -8.35
C LEU A 55 4.79 -12.66 -9.59
N HIS A 56 4.33 -13.14 -10.73
CA HIS A 56 4.36 -12.40 -11.98
C HIS A 56 2.98 -11.78 -12.21
N TYR A 57 2.89 -10.45 -12.06
CA TYR A 57 1.63 -9.72 -12.23
C TYR A 57 1.25 -9.48 -13.72
N GLY A 58 2.07 -9.97 -14.65
CA GLY A 58 1.88 -9.88 -16.09
C GLY A 58 3.23 -9.93 -16.84
N SER A 59 3.19 -9.66 -18.15
CA SER A 59 4.33 -9.71 -19.07
C SER A 59 4.97 -8.35 -19.38
N ARG A 60 4.42 -7.23 -18.87
CA ARG A 60 4.95 -5.88 -19.09
C ARG A 60 5.96 -5.50 -18.01
N ASP A 61 6.94 -4.67 -18.32
CA ASP A 61 7.94 -4.22 -17.33
C ASP A 61 7.32 -3.50 -16.12
N ILE A 62 6.21 -2.79 -16.35
CA ILE A 62 5.44 -2.13 -15.28
C ILE A 62 4.81 -3.13 -14.29
N ASP A 63 4.74 -4.42 -14.63
CA ASP A 63 4.18 -5.45 -13.75
C ASP A 63 5.15 -5.78 -12.59
N ARG A 64 6.43 -5.37 -12.67
CA ARG A 64 7.40 -5.40 -11.55
C ARG A 64 7.07 -4.39 -10.45
N TYR A 65 6.32 -3.32 -10.77
CA TYR A 65 5.76 -2.37 -9.77
C TYR A 65 5.02 -3.10 -8.65
N TYR A 66 4.23 -4.11 -9.03
CA TYR A 66 3.28 -4.75 -8.14
C TYR A 66 3.95 -5.61 -7.07
N VAL A 67 5.23 -5.97 -7.21
CA VAL A 67 5.95 -6.72 -6.18
C VAL A 67 6.50 -5.78 -5.10
N SER A 68 7.03 -4.62 -5.49
CA SER A 68 7.61 -3.65 -4.55
C SER A 68 6.55 -2.91 -3.72
N HIS A 69 5.36 -2.69 -4.28
CA HIS A 69 4.26 -1.97 -3.63
C HIS A 69 3.79 -2.65 -2.32
N PRO A 70 3.42 -3.94 -2.29
CA PRO A 70 3.03 -4.63 -1.05
C PRO A 70 4.11 -4.57 0.04
N ILE A 71 5.39 -4.61 -0.34
CA ILE A 71 6.51 -4.51 0.61
C ILE A 71 6.56 -3.11 1.23
N ARG A 72 6.39 -2.06 0.43
CA ARG A 72 6.31 -0.66 0.91
C ARG A 72 5.12 -0.46 1.84
N VAL A 73 3.95 -0.96 1.46
CA VAL A 73 2.74 -0.89 2.29
C VAL A 73 2.95 -1.63 3.61
N ALA A 74 3.52 -2.84 3.59
CA ALA A 74 3.86 -3.59 4.79
C ALA A 74 4.86 -2.82 5.69
N ARG A 75 5.82 -2.10 5.10
CA ARG A 75 6.76 -1.25 5.85
C ARG A 75 6.07 -0.07 6.54
N PHE A 76 5.17 0.64 5.85
CA PHE A 76 4.40 1.73 6.47
C PHE A 76 3.52 1.20 7.60
N LEU A 77 2.89 0.06 7.39
CA LEU A 77 2.05 -0.59 8.39
C LEU A 77 2.87 -1.09 9.59
N ALA A 78 4.07 -1.62 9.38
CA ALA A 78 4.98 -2.01 10.46
C ALA A 78 5.36 -0.81 11.35
N HIS A 79 5.62 0.35 10.75
CA HIS A 79 5.83 1.58 11.53
C HIS A 79 4.62 1.93 12.38
N TRP A 80 3.43 1.94 11.77
CA TRP A 80 2.20 2.27 12.50
C TRP A 80 1.93 1.26 13.63
N LEU A 81 2.12 -0.04 13.39
CA LEU A 81 1.95 -1.09 14.40
C LEU A 81 2.91 -0.95 15.58
N SER A 82 4.14 -0.46 15.35
CA SER A 82 5.10 -0.24 16.45
C SER A 82 4.61 0.81 17.45
N GLU A 83 3.66 1.66 17.05
CA GLU A 83 3.06 2.70 17.89
C GLU A 83 1.63 2.35 18.37
N HIS A 84 0.98 1.35 17.78
CA HIS A 84 -0.46 1.09 17.96
C HIS A 84 -0.80 -0.41 18.15
N SER A 85 0.17 -1.25 18.52
CA SER A 85 0.00 -2.71 18.59
C SER A 85 -1.16 -3.14 19.50
N SER A 86 -1.43 -2.42 20.58
CA SER A 86 -2.50 -2.72 21.54
C SER A 86 -3.92 -2.38 21.03
N THR A 87 -4.06 -1.45 20.08
CA THR A 87 -5.37 -0.99 19.57
C THR A 87 -5.64 -1.40 18.13
N ALA A 88 -4.68 -2.07 17.48
CA ALA A 88 -4.71 -2.38 16.05
C ALA A 88 -5.89 -3.27 15.61
N GLY A 89 -6.41 -4.14 16.49
CA GLY A 89 -7.54 -5.04 16.17
C GLY A 89 -7.13 -6.27 15.33
N GLY A 90 -5.95 -6.83 15.60
CA GLY A 90 -5.40 -8.03 14.97
C GLY A 90 -4.00 -8.30 15.48
N LYS A 91 -3.42 -9.47 15.17
CA LYS A 91 -2.01 -9.71 15.50
C LYS A 91 -1.11 -8.97 14.52
N SER A 92 0.04 -8.47 14.99
CA SER A 92 1.02 -7.80 14.13
C SER A 92 1.45 -8.69 12.97
N VAL A 93 1.71 -9.98 13.22
CA VAL A 93 2.08 -10.94 12.16
C VAL A 93 1.01 -11.06 11.08
N ASP A 94 -0.26 -11.22 11.47
CA ASP A 94 -1.35 -11.39 10.52
C ASP A 94 -1.55 -10.12 9.69
N THR A 95 -1.43 -8.96 10.33
CA THR A 95 -1.55 -7.65 9.69
C THR A 95 -0.46 -7.43 8.63
N LEU A 96 0.79 -7.81 8.92
CA LEU A 96 1.89 -7.73 7.96
C LEU A 96 1.70 -8.69 6.79
N ILE A 97 1.22 -9.91 7.04
CA ILE A 97 0.88 -10.87 5.98
C ILE A 97 -0.25 -10.31 5.11
N THR A 98 -1.30 -9.74 5.70
CA THR A 98 -2.38 -9.07 4.95
C THR A 98 -1.82 -7.95 4.08
N ALA A 99 -0.89 -7.13 4.56
CA ALA A 99 -0.29 -6.06 3.75
C ALA A 99 0.51 -6.60 2.55
N LEU A 100 1.24 -7.70 2.73
CA LEU A 100 1.96 -8.34 1.62
C LEU A 100 1.01 -8.98 0.59
N LEU A 101 -0.16 -9.46 1.03
CA LEU A 101 -1.13 -10.16 0.18
C LEU A 101 -2.31 -9.29 -0.29
N HIS A 102 -2.37 -8.00 0.07
CA HIS A 102 -3.61 -7.22 -0.04
C HIS A 102 -4.18 -7.10 -1.46
N SER A 103 -3.35 -7.26 -2.49
CA SER A 103 -3.73 -7.11 -3.90
C SER A 103 -4.03 -8.44 -4.61
N VAL A 104 -3.76 -9.60 -3.99
CA VAL A 104 -3.78 -10.90 -4.70
C VAL A 104 -5.17 -11.31 -5.19
N ILE A 105 -6.24 -10.90 -4.50
CA ILE A 105 -7.62 -11.12 -4.96
C ILE A 105 -7.94 -10.18 -6.12
N GLU A 106 -7.67 -8.87 -5.98
CA GLU A 106 -7.91 -7.87 -7.04
C GLU A 106 -7.18 -8.25 -8.33
N LYS A 107 -5.99 -8.83 -8.21
CA LYS A 107 -5.15 -9.28 -9.33
C LYS A 107 -5.47 -10.68 -9.82
N LYS A 108 -6.50 -11.34 -9.29
CA LYS A 108 -6.93 -12.71 -9.66
C LYS A 108 -5.81 -13.76 -9.52
N ILE A 109 -4.90 -13.56 -8.55
CA ILE A 109 -3.78 -14.47 -8.27
C ILE A 109 -4.23 -15.57 -7.31
N LEU A 110 -4.98 -15.22 -6.26
CA LEU A 110 -5.54 -16.17 -5.31
C LEU A 110 -7.03 -15.94 -5.12
N ALA A 111 -7.78 -17.04 -5.05
CA ALA A 111 -9.19 -17.01 -4.67
C ALA A 111 -9.34 -16.80 -3.14
N PRO A 112 -10.44 -16.17 -2.68
CA PRO A 112 -10.71 -15.94 -1.25
C PRO A 112 -10.63 -17.20 -0.38
N GLU A 113 -11.10 -18.34 -0.90
CA GLU A 113 -11.14 -19.65 -0.24
C GLU A 113 -9.72 -20.20 -0.06
N LYS A 114 -8.85 -19.96 -1.05
CA LYS A 114 -7.43 -20.34 -0.98
C LYS A 114 -6.69 -19.51 0.06
N LEU A 115 -6.96 -18.20 0.13
CA LEU A 115 -6.43 -17.35 1.19
C LEU A 115 -6.88 -17.81 2.58
N LYS A 116 -8.17 -18.16 2.74
CA LYS A 116 -8.71 -18.64 4.01
C LYS A 116 -8.08 -19.95 4.46
N SER A 117 -7.91 -20.91 3.55
CA SER A 117 -7.30 -22.21 3.88
C SER A 117 -5.80 -22.11 4.18
N GLN A 118 -5.07 -21.20 3.53
CA GLN A 118 -3.62 -21.06 3.75
C GLN A 118 -3.24 -20.13 4.90
N TYR A 119 -3.99 -19.06 5.12
CA TYR A 119 -3.62 -17.98 6.05
C TYR A 119 -4.69 -17.72 7.12
N GLY A 120 -5.80 -18.45 7.09
CA GLY A 120 -6.86 -18.35 8.08
C GLY A 120 -7.88 -17.25 7.81
N THR A 121 -8.95 -17.28 8.61
CA THR A 121 -10.14 -16.46 8.42
C THR A 121 -9.86 -14.96 8.57
N TRP A 122 -9.04 -14.55 9.53
CA TRP A 122 -8.77 -13.12 9.77
C TRP A 122 -8.10 -12.47 8.56
N ILE A 123 -7.04 -13.09 8.03
CA ILE A 123 -6.29 -12.57 6.88
C ILE A 123 -7.19 -12.56 5.64
N SER A 124 -7.91 -13.64 5.36
CA SER A 124 -8.84 -13.70 4.22
C SER A 124 -9.90 -12.60 4.29
N ASN A 125 -10.57 -12.45 5.44
CA ASN A 125 -11.59 -11.40 5.62
C ASN A 125 -10.99 -10.00 5.46
N ALA A 126 -9.81 -9.75 6.03
CA ALA A 126 -9.14 -8.46 5.91
C ALA A 126 -8.82 -8.12 4.44
N VAL A 127 -8.29 -9.08 3.66
CA VAL A 127 -8.02 -8.90 2.23
C VAL A 127 -9.32 -8.67 1.45
N ILE A 128 -10.40 -9.42 1.73
CA ILE A 128 -11.71 -9.23 1.08
C ILE A 128 -12.25 -7.81 1.33
N ILE A 129 -12.16 -7.31 2.56
CA ILE A 129 -12.66 -5.97 2.92
C ILE A 129 -11.98 -4.87 2.12
N ILE A 130 -10.66 -4.97 1.93
CA ILE A 130 -9.85 -3.94 1.26
C ILE A 130 -9.76 -4.11 -0.25
N THR A 131 -10.12 -5.30 -0.76
CA THR A 131 -10.21 -5.58 -2.21
C THR A 131 -11.27 -4.69 -2.82
N ILE A 132 -10.89 -4.01 -3.90
CA ILE A 132 -11.78 -3.12 -4.62
C ILE A 132 -12.51 -3.90 -5.71
N ASP A 133 -13.84 -3.82 -5.68
CA ASP A 133 -14.67 -4.09 -6.84
C ASP A 133 -14.72 -2.83 -7.71
N ARG A 134 -14.02 -2.87 -8.86
CA ARG A 134 -13.86 -1.70 -9.74
C ARG A 134 -15.17 -1.25 -10.36
N GLU A 135 -16.09 -2.16 -10.63
CA GLU A 135 -17.40 -1.81 -11.20
C GLU A 135 -18.25 -1.10 -10.15
N ALA A 136 -18.31 -1.64 -8.92
CA ALA A 136 -19.05 -1.01 -7.84
C ALA A 136 -18.53 0.41 -7.53
N LEU A 137 -17.22 0.65 -7.61
CA LEU A 137 -16.64 1.97 -7.35
C LEU A 137 -16.89 3.01 -8.46
N THR A 138 -17.50 2.66 -9.59
CA THR A 138 -17.89 3.66 -10.60
C THR A 138 -19.03 4.56 -10.12
N THR A 139 -19.81 4.10 -9.13
CA THR A 139 -20.98 4.82 -8.63
C THR A 139 -20.71 5.49 -7.27
N PRO A 140 -21.31 6.67 -6.99
CA PRO A 140 -21.24 7.27 -5.66
C PRO A 140 -21.77 6.35 -4.55
N TYR A 141 -22.79 5.53 -4.84
CA TYR A 141 -23.34 4.57 -3.89
C TYR A 141 -22.34 3.48 -3.54
N GLY A 142 -21.73 2.84 -4.55
CA GLY A 142 -20.74 1.78 -4.32
C GLY A 142 -19.49 2.30 -3.61
N LYS A 143 -19.02 3.51 -3.92
CA LYS A 143 -17.95 4.17 -3.13
C LYS A 143 -18.36 4.34 -1.67
N ARG A 144 -19.54 4.90 -1.38
CA ARG A 144 -20.04 5.06 0.00
C ARG A 144 -20.15 3.71 0.73
N ALA A 145 -20.67 2.68 0.07
CA ALA A 145 -20.81 1.35 0.65
C ALA A 145 -19.44 0.73 0.98
N TYR A 146 -18.48 0.80 0.06
CA TYR A 146 -17.11 0.32 0.27
C TYR A 146 -16.44 1.02 1.46
N TYR A 147 -16.39 2.35 1.44
CA TYR A 147 -15.74 3.11 2.51
C TYR A 147 -16.49 3.01 3.84
N GLY A 148 -17.81 2.81 3.82
CA GLY A 148 -18.60 2.52 5.01
C GLY A 148 -18.23 1.16 5.64
N ARG A 149 -18.02 0.13 4.84
CA ARG A 149 -17.51 -1.17 5.33
C ARG A 149 -16.09 -1.04 5.87
N LEU A 150 -15.22 -0.35 5.13
CA LEU A 150 -13.83 -0.11 5.54
C LEU A 150 -13.76 0.61 6.89
N ALA A 151 -14.57 1.65 7.11
CA ALA A 151 -14.58 2.41 8.37
C ALA A 151 -15.01 1.59 9.60
N ARG A 152 -15.64 0.42 9.41
CA ARG A 152 -16.01 -0.53 10.47
C ARG A 152 -15.03 -1.70 10.62
N ALA A 153 -14.04 -1.80 9.73
CA ALA A 153 -13.03 -2.85 9.79
C ALA A 153 -12.09 -2.62 11.00
N PRO A 154 -11.28 -3.62 11.40
CA PRO A 154 -10.24 -3.39 12.39
C PRO A 154 -9.30 -2.24 12.01
N GLN A 155 -8.75 -1.51 12.99
CA GLN A 155 -7.93 -0.31 12.73
C GLN A 155 -6.71 -0.63 11.86
N ALA A 156 -6.09 -1.79 12.04
CA ALA A 156 -5.00 -2.29 11.19
C ALA A 156 -5.39 -2.39 9.71
N VAL A 157 -6.62 -2.84 9.42
CA VAL A 157 -7.15 -2.97 8.05
C VAL A 157 -7.45 -1.59 7.46
N GLN A 158 -7.95 -0.67 8.27
CA GLN A 158 -8.14 0.73 7.88
C GLN A 158 -6.79 1.41 7.58
N ALA A 159 -5.80 1.26 8.46
CA ALA A 159 -4.45 1.80 8.32
C ALA A 159 -3.78 1.24 7.06
N LEU A 160 -3.90 -0.07 6.82
CA LEU A 160 -3.41 -0.71 5.61
C LEU A 160 -3.97 -0.02 4.37
N LYS A 161 -5.30 0.17 4.28
CA LYS A 161 -5.90 0.81 3.10
C LYS A 161 -5.49 2.27 2.93
N ILE A 162 -5.29 2.99 4.03
CA ILE A 162 -4.73 4.33 4.01
C ILE A 162 -3.33 4.31 3.39
N PHE A 163 -2.44 3.43 3.86
CA PHE A 163 -1.07 3.35 3.36
C PHE A 163 -0.96 2.81 1.94
N ASP A 164 -1.85 1.90 1.51
CA ASP A 164 -1.99 1.48 0.11
C ASP A 164 -2.25 2.71 -0.80
N LYS A 165 -3.28 3.49 -0.48
CA LYS A 165 -3.60 4.70 -1.28
C LYS A 165 -2.52 5.77 -1.19
N VAL A 166 -1.88 5.94 -0.03
CA VAL A 166 -0.74 6.86 0.10
C VAL A 166 0.42 6.41 -0.78
N ASP A 167 0.74 5.11 -0.83
CA ASP A 167 1.79 4.61 -1.73
C ASP A 167 1.46 4.91 -3.20
N ASN A 168 0.21 4.69 -3.60
CA ASN A 168 -0.27 4.98 -4.95
C ASN A 168 -0.22 6.48 -5.31
N LEU A 169 -0.48 7.39 -4.36
CA LEU A 169 -0.38 8.84 -4.59
C LEU A 169 1.02 9.28 -5.02
N PHE A 170 2.08 8.58 -4.61
CA PHE A 170 3.43 8.98 -5.01
C PHE A 170 3.69 8.74 -6.50
N VAL A 171 3.06 7.73 -7.08
CA VAL A 171 3.27 7.34 -8.47
C VAL A 171 2.09 7.70 -9.38
N LEU A 172 1.05 8.34 -8.86
CA LEU A 172 -0.14 8.73 -9.62
C LEU A 172 0.19 9.57 -10.87
N CYS A 173 1.28 10.34 -10.81
CA CYS A 173 1.75 11.19 -11.91
C CYS A 173 2.09 10.42 -13.20
N ILE A 174 2.36 9.11 -13.13
CA ILE A 174 2.67 8.31 -14.33
C ILE A 174 1.41 7.95 -15.13
N ASN A 175 0.21 8.16 -14.58
CA ASN A 175 -1.03 7.96 -15.32
C ASN A 175 -1.24 9.14 -16.28
N PRO A 176 -1.35 8.94 -17.61
CA PRO A 176 -1.48 10.05 -18.56
C PRO A 176 -2.82 10.77 -18.48
N SER A 177 -3.89 10.13 -18.02
CA SER A 177 -5.23 10.72 -17.98
C SER A 177 -5.42 11.69 -16.81
N ALA A 178 -5.54 12.98 -17.11
CA ALA A 178 -5.83 14.01 -16.11
C ALA A 178 -7.15 13.74 -15.36
N THR A 179 -8.17 13.26 -16.09
CA THR A 179 -9.47 12.90 -15.51
C THR A 179 -9.33 11.79 -14.47
N ILE A 180 -8.60 10.70 -14.79
CA ILE A 180 -8.40 9.60 -13.83
C ILE A 180 -7.60 10.07 -12.61
N ARG A 181 -6.57 10.91 -12.81
CA ARG A 181 -5.79 11.46 -11.70
C ARG A 181 -6.68 12.29 -10.77
N GLU A 182 -7.46 13.22 -11.31
CA GLU A 182 -8.34 14.09 -10.50
C GLU A 182 -9.46 13.32 -9.81
N GLU A 183 -10.07 12.33 -10.47
CA GLU A 183 -11.06 11.44 -9.84
C GLU A 183 -10.47 10.66 -8.66
N TYR A 184 -9.24 10.15 -8.80
CA TYR A 184 -8.54 9.46 -7.73
C TYR A 184 -8.28 10.40 -6.54
N LEU A 185 -7.81 11.62 -6.80
CA LEU A 185 -7.55 12.62 -5.76
C LEU A 185 -8.83 13.00 -5.01
N ARG A 186 -9.93 13.27 -5.73
CA ARG A 186 -11.25 13.55 -5.12
C ARG A 186 -11.74 12.40 -4.26
N GLU A 187 -11.52 11.16 -4.69
CA GLU A 187 -11.88 9.98 -3.90
C GLU A 187 -11.06 9.91 -2.60
N VAL A 188 -9.75 10.11 -2.69
CA VAL A 188 -8.85 10.15 -1.52
C VAL A 188 -9.28 11.26 -0.55
N GLU A 189 -9.51 12.48 -1.03
CA GLU A 189 -9.94 13.60 -0.19
C GLU A 189 -11.28 13.33 0.48
N LYS A 190 -12.26 12.80 -0.27
CA LYS A 190 -13.61 12.60 0.22
C LYS A 190 -13.71 11.46 1.23
N TYR A 191 -12.97 10.38 1.04
CA TYR A 191 -13.16 9.16 1.83
C TYR A 191 -11.94 8.74 2.64
N LEU A 192 -10.72 8.87 2.09
CA LEU A 192 -9.51 8.44 2.78
C LEU A 192 -9.06 9.43 3.84
N VAL A 193 -9.08 10.75 3.54
CA VAL A 193 -8.63 11.79 4.48
C VAL A 193 -9.45 11.79 5.78
N PRO A 194 -10.80 11.70 5.77
CA PRO A 194 -11.58 11.57 7.00
C PRO A 194 -11.25 10.31 7.80
N LEU A 195 -10.93 9.20 7.13
CA LEU A 195 -10.50 7.96 7.78
C LEU A 195 -9.11 8.13 8.42
N ALA A 196 -8.17 8.75 7.69
CA ALA A 196 -6.82 9.03 8.17
C ALA A 196 -6.81 9.96 9.40
N LYS A 197 -7.72 10.93 9.48
CA LYS A 197 -7.90 11.76 10.69
C LYS A 197 -8.16 10.94 11.95
N LYS A 198 -8.83 9.79 11.82
CA LYS A 198 -9.14 8.91 12.95
C LYS A 198 -8.04 7.90 13.23
N ILE A 199 -7.46 7.31 12.19
CA ILE A 199 -6.57 6.13 12.30
C ILE A 199 -5.09 6.49 12.26
N THR A 200 -4.73 7.51 11.48
CA THR A 200 -3.35 7.94 11.26
C THR A 200 -3.20 9.46 11.35
N PRO A 201 -3.69 10.13 12.42
CA PRO A 201 -3.80 11.59 12.48
C PRO A 201 -2.48 12.32 12.20
N ARG A 202 -1.34 11.73 12.65
CA ARG A 202 0.02 12.25 12.40
C ARG A 202 0.37 12.39 10.91
N HIS A 203 -0.31 11.68 10.02
CA HIS A 203 -0.04 11.65 8.58
C HIS A 203 -0.97 12.56 7.76
N VAL A 204 -2.05 13.10 8.34
CA VAL A 204 -3.09 13.83 7.58
C VAL A 204 -2.51 15.02 6.83
N VAL A 205 -1.69 15.84 7.50
CA VAL A 205 -1.06 17.02 6.89
C VAL A 205 -0.17 16.60 5.71
N TYR A 206 0.57 15.50 5.86
CA TYR A 206 1.41 14.97 4.80
C TYR A 206 0.57 14.49 3.60
N ILE A 207 -0.52 13.76 3.85
CA ILE A 207 -1.43 13.27 2.82
C ILE A 207 -2.06 14.44 2.04
N GLN A 208 -2.49 15.49 2.73
CA GLN A 208 -3.05 16.69 2.09
C GLN A 208 -2.02 17.40 1.20
N LYS A 209 -0.80 17.60 1.70
CA LYS A 209 0.30 18.14 0.89
C LYS A 209 0.60 17.28 -0.34
N LEU A 210 0.57 15.96 -0.20
CA LEU A 210 0.79 15.03 -1.31
C LEU A 210 -0.33 15.11 -2.37
N ILE A 211 -1.57 15.37 -1.96
CA ILE A 211 -2.70 15.59 -2.89
C ILE A 211 -2.50 16.88 -3.67
N GLU A 212 -2.18 17.98 -2.98
CA GLU A 212 -1.89 19.28 -3.60
C GLU A 212 -0.73 19.19 -4.57
N ASP A 213 0.34 18.52 -4.17
CA ASP A 213 1.53 18.29 -4.98
C ASP A 213 1.20 17.46 -6.24
N ASN A 214 0.37 16.42 -6.15
CA ASN A 214 -0.10 15.68 -7.33
C ASN A 214 -0.90 16.56 -8.31
N ARG A 215 -1.72 17.49 -7.82
CA ARG A 215 -2.46 18.43 -8.68
C ARG A 215 -1.51 19.39 -9.40
N LYS A 216 -0.48 19.87 -8.70
CA LYS A 216 0.55 20.76 -9.26
C LYS A 216 1.42 20.05 -10.29
N LEU A 217 1.87 18.82 -9.99
CA LEU A 217 2.75 18.05 -10.86
C LEU A 217 2.04 17.59 -12.14
N GLY A 218 0.80 17.13 -12.04
CA GLY A 218 0.06 16.61 -13.19
C GLY A 218 0.65 15.30 -13.72
N PHE A 219 0.71 15.16 -15.05
CA PHE A 219 1.35 14.01 -15.69
C PHE A 219 2.87 14.21 -15.70
N TYR A 220 3.58 13.26 -15.13
CA TYR A 220 5.03 13.22 -15.14
C TYR A 220 5.47 11.77 -15.30
N LEU A 221 6.06 11.48 -16.45
CA LEU A 221 6.74 10.24 -16.73
C LEU A 221 8.24 10.54 -16.79
N PRO A 222 9.05 9.98 -15.88
CA PRO A 222 10.50 10.05 -16.01
C PRO A 222 10.91 9.38 -17.32
N THR A 223 11.34 10.18 -18.30
CA THR A 223 11.76 9.68 -19.62
C THR A 223 13.20 9.21 -19.64
N ASP A 224 13.97 9.48 -18.58
CA ASP A 224 15.38 9.14 -18.51
C ASP A 224 15.78 8.56 -17.15
N ILE A 225 15.96 7.23 -17.12
CA ILE A 225 16.38 6.48 -15.92
C ILE A 225 17.80 6.90 -15.50
N SER A 226 18.65 7.36 -16.43
CA SER A 226 20.01 7.81 -16.14
C SER A 226 20.04 9.08 -15.28
N ILE A 227 19.06 9.98 -15.45
CA ILE A 227 18.92 11.20 -14.66
C ILE A 227 18.43 10.89 -13.23
N MET A 228 17.67 9.81 -13.04
CA MET A 228 17.18 9.42 -11.71
C MET A 228 18.28 8.84 -10.81
N GLN A 229 19.38 8.34 -11.36
CA GLN A 229 20.50 7.81 -10.55
C GLN A 229 21.32 8.92 -9.86
N ASN A 230 21.24 10.16 -10.35
CA ASN A 230 22.05 11.30 -9.87
C ASN A 230 21.49 12.00 -8.61
N PHE A 231 20.35 11.58 -8.08
CA PHE A 231 19.80 12.11 -6.81
C PHE A 231 20.19 11.27 -5.58
N SER A 232 21.07 10.27 -5.77
CA SER A 232 21.67 9.52 -4.67
C SER A 232 22.89 10.30 -4.13
N VAL A 233 22.66 11.36 -3.37
CA VAL A 233 23.66 11.98 -2.49
C VAL A 233 23.12 11.98 -1.06
#